data_AF-A0A9E2ZF25-F1
#
_entry.id   AF-A0A9E2ZF25-F1
#
_cell.length_a   1.000
_cell.length_b   1.000
_cell.length_c   1.000
_cell.angle_alpha   90.00
_cell.angle_beta   90.00
_cell.angle_gamma   90.00
#
_symmetry.space_group_name_H-M   'P 1'
#
loop_
_entity.id
_entity.type
_entity.pdbx_description
1 polymer ?
#
loop_
_entity_poly.entity_id
_entity_poly.type
_entity_poly.pdbx_seq_one_letter_code
_entity_poly.pdbx_strand_id
1 'polypeptide(L)'
;MTALSDRGSLLRRTFAQRNRGRRGSVRLRRTETIFLLLVALVLAVATIYDLSRQVGIDNRLHADLMSWQAITGERYTHAVVELDAKHYTTRDVVCGWLPRVDPRTRAMECLIFTGPVHGWSRLATGGYYVVGTGPAKGRKASDQARYRFGCFGDAAAQGFKCKLSPSRAPHLSVTALRAATPRL
;
A
#
# COMPACT_ATOMS: atom_id res chain seq x y z
N MET A 1 51.03 -35.74 61.70
CA MET A 1 50.89 -35.44 60.26
C MET A 1 49.42 -35.53 59.80
N THR A 2 48.46 -34.90 60.48
CA THR A 2 47.01 -35.03 60.17
C THR A 2 46.31 -33.69 59.87
N ALA A 3 46.94 -32.55 60.16
CA ALA A 3 46.33 -31.22 60.00
C ALA A 3 46.28 -30.68 58.55
N LEU A 4 47.02 -31.28 57.61
CA LEU A 4 47.07 -30.83 56.21
C LEU A 4 45.97 -31.43 55.32
N SER A 5 45.33 -32.52 55.75
CA SER A 5 44.25 -33.18 54.99
C SER A 5 42.92 -32.39 55.07
N ASP A 6 42.71 -31.65 56.16
CA ASP A 6 41.41 -31.04 56.45
C ASP A 6 41.16 -29.71 55.71
N ARG A 7 42.23 -28.99 55.31
CA ARG A 7 42.10 -27.73 54.53
C ARG A 7 41.61 -27.95 53.10
N GLY A 8 41.86 -29.12 52.50
CA GLY A 8 41.42 -29.44 51.14
C GLY A 8 39.90 -29.67 51.03
N SER A 9 39.26 -30.12 52.12
CA SER A 9 37.83 -30.44 52.15
C SER A 9 36.96 -29.18 52.21
N LEU A 10 37.40 -28.16 52.95
CA LEU A 10 36.74 -26.85 53.07
C LEU A 10 36.78 -26.06 51.75
N LEU A 11 37.93 -26.06 51.05
CA LEU A 11 38.03 -25.42 49.75
C LEU A 11 37.15 -26.11 48.69
N ARG A 12 37.04 -27.45 48.68
CA ARG A 12 36.10 -28.14 47.78
C ARG A 12 34.63 -27.82 48.06
N ARG A 13 34.23 -27.68 49.32
CA ARG A 13 32.84 -27.36 49.69
C ARG A 13 32.45 -25.95 49.26
N THR A 14 33.32 -24.97 49.44
CA THR A 14 33.06 -23.56 49.04
C THR A 14 32.96 -23.41 47.51
N PHE A 15 33.81 -24.08 46.72
CA PHE A 15 33.71 -24.07 45.26
C PHE A 15 32.46 -24.77 44.71
N ALA A 16 32.03 -25.88 45.33
CA ALA A 16 30.81 -26.59 44.93
C ALA A 16 29.55 -25.74 45.20
N GLN A 17 29.52 -24.97 46.28
CA GLN A 17 28.40 -24.11 46.64
C GLN A 17 28.27 -22.90 45.69
N ARG A 18 29.40 -22.30 45.30
CA ARG A 18 29.43 -21.17 44.34
C ARG A 18 28.97 -21.57 42.94
N ASN A 19 29.25 -22.80 42.50
CA ASN A 19 28.81 -23.31 41.20
C ASN A 19 27.32 -23.66 41.15
N ARG A 20 26.67 -23.97 42.28
CA ARG A 20 25.20 -24.21 42.32
C ARG A 20 24.41 -22.92 42.10
N GLY A 21 24.86 -21.79 42.64
CA GLY A 21 24.24 -20.47 42.37
C GLY A 21 24.37 -20.01 40.91
N ARG A 22 25.50 -20.32 40.25
CA ARG A 22 25.73 -19.96 38.84
C ARG A 22 24.80 -20.70 37.87
N ARG A 23 24.53 -21.99 38.07
CA ARG A 23 23.63 -22.76 37.18
C ARG A 23 22.18 -22.28 37.22
N GLY A 24 21.70 -21.81 38.37
CA GLY A 24 20.39 -21.15 38.49
C GLY A 24 20.34 -19.83 37.72
N SER A 25 21.39 -19.00 37.84
CA SER A 25 21.45 -17.68 37.19
C SER A 25 21.46 -17.72 35.66
N VAL A 26 22.07 -18.76 35.05
CA VAL A 26 22.15 -18.87 33.59
C VAL A 26 20.78 -19.19 32.98
N ARG A 27 19.99 -20.05 33.64
CA ARG A 27 18.61 -20.35 33.19
C ARG A 27 17.72 -19.12 33.29
N LEU A 28 17.83 -18.37 34.39
CA LEU A 28 17.06 -17.15 34.61
C LEU A 28 17.38 -16.07 33.55
N ARG A 29 18.66 -15.85 33.25
CA ARG A 29 19.09 -14.91 32.20
C ARG A 29 18.59 -15.31 30.82
N ARG A 30 18.53 -16.61 30.51
CA ARG A 30 18.03 -17.10 29.22
C ARG A 30 16.54 -16.84 29.07
N THR A 31 15.74 -17.13 30.10
CA THR A 31 14.30 -16.85 30.09
C THR A 31 14.01 -15.35 29.99
N GLU A 32 14.77 -14.53 30.72
CA GLU A 32 14.69 -13.06 30.65
C GLU A 32 14.99 -12.54 29.25
N THR A 33 16.08 -13.02 28.62
CA THR A 33 16.44 -12.61 27.26
C THR A 33 15.38 -13.00 26.23
N ILE A 34 14.83 -14.22 26.32
CA ILE A 34 13.76 -14.67 25.43
C ILE A 34 12.52 -13.79 25.59
N PHE A 35 12.14 -13.48 26.84
CA PHE A 35 11.00 -12.60 27.10
C PHE A 35 11.21 -11.20 26.53
N LEU A 36 12.38 -10.59 26.75
CA LEU A 36 12.70 -9.27 26.19
C LEU A 36 12.69 -9.26 24.66
N LEU A 37 13.17 -10.33 24.01
CA LEU A 37 13.10 -10.47 22.56
C LEU A 37 11.66 -10.58 22.05
N LEU A 38 10.79 -11.31 22.75
CA LEU A 38 9.38 -11.40 22.40
C LEU A 38 8.67 -10.06 22.56
N VAL A 39 8.93 -9.32 23.65
CA VAL A 39 8.39 -7.98 23.85
C VAL A 39 8.86 -7.03 22.75
N ALA A 40 10.15 -7.05 22.41
CA ALA A 40 10.70 -6.23 21.34
C ALA A 40 10.05 -6.55 19.98
N LEU A 41 9.83 -7.83 19.68
CA LEU A 41 9.16 -8.26 18.45
C LEU A 41 7.71 -7.78 18.38
N VAL A 42 6.94 -7.92 19.47
CA VAL A 42 5.54 -7.44 19.52
C VAL A 42 5.48 -5.93 19.35
N LEU A 43 6.37 -5.18 19.99
CA LEU A 43 6.44 -3.73 19.83
C LEU A 43 6.79 -3.34 18.38
N ALA A 44 7.72 -4.06 17.74
CA ALA A 44 8.07 -3.80 16.34
C ALA A 44 6.89 -4.04 15.38
N VAL A 45 6.10 -5.09 15.60
CA VAL A 45 4.90 -5.34 14.80
C VAL A 45 3.84 -4.27 15.05
N ALA A 46 3.64 -3.86 16.30
CA ALA A 46 2.70 -2.81 16.67
C ALA A 46 3.06 -1.46 16.04
N THR A 47 4.36 -1.09 16.00
CA THR A 47 4.79 0.17 15.38
C THR A 47 4.64 0.14 13.85
N ILE A 48 4.94 -0.98 13.20
CA ILE A 48 4.68 -1.12 11.75
C ILE A 48 3.17 -0.98 11.46
N TYR A 49 2.33 -1.57 12.30
CA TYR A 49 0.88 -1.47 12.16
C TYR A 49 0.39 -0.04 12.35
N ASP A 50 0.86 0.66 13.38
CA ASP A 50 0.48 2.05 13.64
C ASP A 50 0.95 2.98 12.52
N LEU A 51 2.17 2.79 12.02
CA LEU A 51 2.69 3.51 10.86
C LEU A 51 1.84 3.25 9.61
N SER A 52 1.46 2.00 9.34
CA SER A 52 0.63 1.66 8.17
C SER A 52 -0.72 2.38 8.21
N ARG A 53 -1.31 2.48 9.41
CA ARG A 53 -2.55 3.20 9.66
C ARG A 53 -2.38 4.71 9.53
N GLN A 54 -1.27 5.26 10.04
CA GLN A 54 -0.98 6.69 10.05
C GLN A 54 -0.63 7.22 8.65
N VAL A 55 0.05 6.42 7.82
CA VAL A 55 0.32 6.78 6.41
C VAL A 55 -0.99 6.81 5.59
N GLY A 56 -2.08 6.28 6.13
CA GLY A 56 -3.43 6.46 5.58
C GLY A 56 -3.59 5.88 4.18
N ILE A 57 -2.70 4.96 3.78
CA ILE A 57 -2.72 4.31 2.45
C ILE A 57 -4.05 3.60 2.26
N ASP A 58 -4.51 2.89 3.28
CA ASP A 58 -5.78 2.17 3.25
C ASP A 58 -6.99 3.11 3.17
N ASN A 59 -6.97 4.22 3.94
CA ASN A 59 -8.05 5.20 3.92
C ASN A 59 -8.14 5.91 2.56
N ARG A 60 -6.99 6.22 1.97
CA ARG A 60 -6.89 6.89 0.68
C ARG A 60 -7.29 5.97 -0.46
N LEU A 61 -6.83 4.72 -0.44
CA LEU A 61 -7.25 3.68 -1.37
C LEU A 61 -8.76 3.43 -1.28
N HIS A 62 -9.29 3.29 -0.07
CA HIS A 62 -10.72 3.10 0.13
C HIS A 62 -11.54 4.29 -0.38
N ALA A 63 -11.09 5.53 -0.10
CA ALA A 63 -11.74 6.72 -0.61
C ALA A 63 -11.70 6.82 -2.14
N ASP A 64 -10.59 6.44 -2.77
CA ASP A 64 -10.48 6.43 -4.23
C ASP A 64 -11.39 5.39 -4.87
N LEU A 65 -11.50 4.19 -4.27
CA LEU A 65 -12.43 3.15 -4.73
C LEU A 65 -13.90 3.59 -4.60
N MET A 66 -14.25 4.22 -3.47
CA MET A 66 -15.60 4.74 -3.23
C MET A 66 -15.92 5.88 -4.20
N SER A 67 -14.97 6.78 -4.43
CA SER A 67 -15.12 7.90 -5.37
C SER A 67 -15.25 7.39 -6.81
N TRP A 68 -14.46 6.39 -7.18
CA TRP A 68 -14.58 5.74 -8.47
C TRP A 68 -15.98 5.14 -8.67
N GLN A 69 -16.47 4.38 -7.69
CA GLN A 69 -17.80 3.78 -7.77
C GLN A 69 -18.89 4.86 -7.85
N ALA A 70 -18.75 5.96 -7.10
CA ALA A 70 -19.67 7.08 -7.16
C ALA A 70 -19.67 7.78 -8.54
N ILE A 71 -18.51 7.92 -9.17
CA ILE A 71 -18.35 8.56 -10.48
C ILE A 71 -18.84 7.64 -11.61
N THR A 72 -18.39 6.38 -11.61
CA THR A 72 -18.64 5.46 -12.73
C THR A 72 -19.93 4.67 -12.60
N GLY A 73 -20.48 4.56 -11.39
CA GLY A 73 -21.62 3.69 -11.07
C GLY A 73 -21.27 2.20 -11.04
N GLU A 74 -20.03 1.82 -11.33
CA GLU A 74 -19.59 0.44 -11.45
C GLU A 74 -18.86 -0.01 -10.18
N ARG A 75 -19.17 -1.23 -9.71
CA ARG A 75 -18.45 -1.82 -8.58
C ARG A 75 -17.06 -2.28 -9.02
N TYR A 76 -16.08 -1.94 -8.22
CA TYR A 76 -14.69 -2.30 -8.48
C TYR A 76 -14.46 -3.79 -8.22
N THR A 77 -14.13 -4.55 -9.27
CA THR A 77 -13.67 -5.95 -9.13
C THR A 77 -12.16 -6.10 -9.38
N HIS A 78 -11.56 -5.21 -10.19
CA HIS A 78 -10.15 -5.29 -10.59
C HIS A 78 -9.50 -3.91 -10.69
N ALA A 79 -9.33 -3.21 -9.57
CA ALA A 79 -8.61 -1.93 -9.54
C ALA A 79 -7.11 -2.14 -9.70
N VAL A 80 -6.53 -1.43 -10.67
CA VAL A 80 -5.10 -1.18 -10.67
C VAL A 80 -4.91 0.23 -10.14
N VAL A 81 -4.27 0.33 -8.97
CA VAL A 81 -3.91 1.61 -8.38
C VAL A 81 -2.43 1.84 -8.63
N GLU A 82 -2.15 2.85 -9.44
CA GLU A 82 -0.79 3.32 -9.69
C GLU A 82 -0.52 4.44 -8.69
N LEU A 83 0.17 4.09 -7.60
CA LEU A 83 0.74 5.08 -6.70
C LEU A 83 2.05 5.57 -7.30
N ASP A 84 2.20 6.87 -7.45
CA ASP A 84 3.45 7.50 -7.85
C ASP A 84 4.43 7.51 -6.66
N ALA A 85 4.96 6.33 -6.34
CA ALA A 85 5.96 6.14 -5.30
C ALA A 85 7.29 6.86 -5.63
N LYS A 86 7.50 7.24 -6.90
CA LYS A 86 8.75 7.85 -7.36
C LYS A 86 8.83 9.34 -7.00
N HIS A 87 7.71 10.05 -7.09
CA HIS A 87 7.68 11.49 -6.84
C HIS A 87 6.92 11.87 -5.57
N TYR A 88 6.45 10.88 -4.78
CA TYR A 88 5.67 11.08 -3.55
C TYR A 88 4.52 12.08 -3.74
N THR A 89 3.84 12.00 -4.88
CA THR A 89 2.80 12.96 -5.21
C THR A 89 1.50 12.61 -4.50
N THR A 90 0.68 13.62 -4.22
CA THR A 90 -0.70 13.44 -3.70
C THR A 90 -1.68 12.99 -4.81
N ARG A 91 -1.14 12.37 -5.87
CA ARG A 91 -1.84 12.04 -7.09
C ARG A 91 -1.86 10.52 -7.23
N ASP A 92 -3.06 9.96 -7.20
CA ASP A 92 -3.24 8.54 -7.46
C ASP A 92 -4.02 8.36 -8.75
N VAL A 93 -3.67 7.31 -9.47
CA VAL A 93 -4.41 6.90 -10.65
C VAL A 93 -5.06 5.57 -10.36
N VAL A 94 -6.37 5.55 -10.54
CA VAL A 94 -7.20 4.38 -10.27
C VAL A 94 -7.86 4.00 -11.58
N CYS A 95 -7.56 2.79 -12.06
CA CYS A 95 -7.99 2.30 -13.35
C CYS A 95 -8.95 1.11 -13.24
N GLY A 96 -10.02 1.11 -14.04
CA GLY A 96 -11.06 0.10 -14.04
C GLY A 96 -11.50 -0.26 -15.46
N TRP A 97 -11.88 -1.51 -15.67
CA TRP A 97 -12.41 -1.94 -16.95
C TRP A 97 -13.80 -1.37 -17.19
N LEU A 98 -14.04 -0.84 -18.39
CA LEU A 98 -15.35 -0.39 -18.81
C LEU A 98 -16.16 -1.58 -19.33
N PRO A 99 -17.31 -1.93 -18.72
CA PRO A 99 -18.15 -3.03 -19.20
C PRO A 99 -18.83 -2.73 -20.54
N ARG A 100 -18.85 -1.46 -21.00
CA ARG A 100 -19.68 -0.99 -22.13
C ARG A 100 -18.91 -0.49 -23.36
N VAL A 101 -17.61 -0.73 -23.46
CA VAL A 101 -16.88 -0.46 -24.72
C VAL A 101 -16.92 -1.73 -25.55
N ASP A 102 -17.31 -1.60 -26.83
CA ASP A 102 -17.49 -2.63 -27.86
C ASP A 102 -16.91 -4.01 -27.48
N PRO A 103 -17.69 -5.11 -27.52
CA PRO A 103 -17.24 -6.46 -27.10
C PRO A 103 -15.91 -6.91 -27.73
N ARG A 104 -15.50 -6.32 -28.86
CA ARG A 104 -14.22 -6.63 -29.52
C ARG A 104 -13.01 -5.87 -28.95
N THR A 105 -13.23 -4.83 -28.16
CA THR A 105 -12.19 -3.98 -27.57
C THR A 105 -12.47 -3.74 -26.10
N ARG A 106 -11.73 -4.43 -25.23
CA ARG A 106 -11.76 -4.11 -23.80
C ARG A 106 -11.12 -2.74 -23.61
N ALA A 107 -11.81 -1.76 -23.05
CA ALA A 107 -11.22 -0.48 -22.67
C ALA A 107 -11.14 -0.39 -21.15
N MET A 108 -10.08 0.25 -20.68
CA MET A 108 -9.88 0.61 -19.29
C MET A 108 -10.00 2.13 -19.19
N GLU A 109 -10.79 2.58 -18.25
CA GLU A 109 -10.82 3.98 -17.84
C GLU A 109 -9.89 4.15 -16.64
N CYS A 110 -9.21 5.29 -16.55
CA CYS A 110 -8.32 5.64 -15.46
C CYS A 110 -8.68 7.03 -14.97
N LEU A 111 -9.02 7.16 -13.70
CA LEU A 111 -9.33 8.43 -13.04
C LEU A 111 -8.12 8.87 -12.23
N ILE A 112 -7.90 10.18 -12.22
CA ILE A 112 -6.84 10.84 -11.50
C ILE A 112 -7.46 11.52 -10.29
N PHE A 113 -7.09 11.03 -9.11
CA PHE A 113 -7.49 11.59 -7.83
C PHE A 113 -6.38 12.46 -7.28
N THR A 114 -6.74 13.66 -6.84
CA THR A 114 -5.80 14.64 -6.27
C THR A 114 -6.37 15.29 -5.02
N GLY A 115 -5.50 15.62 -4.07
CA GLY A 115 -5.88 16.29 -2.83
C GLY A 115 -6.24 15.33 -1.69
N PRO A 116 -6.67 15.87 -0.53
CA PRO A 116 -6.99 15.09 0.68
C PRO A 116 -8.32 14.33 0.57
N VAL A 117 -8.53 13.37 1.47
CA VAL A 117 -9.80 12.64 1.62
C VAL A 117 -10.81 13.52 2.36
N HIS A 118 -11.99 13.72 1.76
CA HIS A 118 -13.13 14.40 2.37
C HIS A 118 -14.34 13.45 2.42
N GLY A 119 -14.82 13.14 3.64
CA GLY A 119 -16.05 12.36 3.81
C GLY A 119 -16.06 11.03 3.04
N TRP A 120 -14.96 10.27 3.09
CA TRP A 120 -14.77 9.00 2.37
C TRP A 120 -14.65 9.12 0.84
N SER A 121 -14.46 10.32 0.32
CA SER A 121 -14.30 10.58 -1.10
C SER A 121 -13.08 11.46 -1.39
N ARG A 122 -12.64 11.44 -2.64
CA ARG A 122 -11.57 12.27 -3.18
C ARG A 122 -12.00 12.87 -4.51
N LEU A 123 -11.51 14.06 -4.77
CA LEU A 123 -11.80 14.79 -5.99
C LEU A 123 -11.07 14.15 -7.17
N ALA A 124 -11.83 13.70 -8.18
CA ALA A 124 -11.29 13.34 -9.48
C ALA A 124 -11.10 14.60 -10.32
N THR A 125 -9.85 14.93 -10.66
CA THR A 125 -9.53 16.12 -11.50
C THR A 125 -9.53 15.81 -12.99
N GLY A 126 -9.44 14.53 -13.35
CA GLY A 126 -9.50 14.11 -14.74
C GLY A 126 -9.29 12.62 -14.89
N GLY A 127 -8.98 12.21 -16.11
CA GLY A 127 -8.71 10.82 -16.40
C GLY A 127 -8.29 10.59 -17.84
N TYR A 128 -8.05 9.34 -18.15
CA TYR A 128 -7.70 8.89 -19.48
C TYR A 128 -8.23 7.50 -19.74
N TYR A 129 -8.37 7.16 -21.01
CA TYR A 129 -8.76 5.83 -21.42
C TYR A 129 -7.57 5.11 -22.06
N VAL A 130 -7.50 3.81 -21.78
CA VAL A 130 -6.52 2.88 -22.36
C VAL A 130 -7.30 1.83 -23.12
N VAL A 131 -7.03 1.66 -24.42
CA VAL A 131 -7.60 0.53 -25.15
C VAL A 131 -6.77 -0.67 -24.75
N GLY A 132 -7.41 -1.62 -24.07
CA GLY A 132 -6.96 -2.99 -24.00
C GLY A 132 -7.14 -3.61 -25.38
N THR A 133 -6.31 -3.19 -26.36
CA THR A 133 -5.79 -4.17 -27.30
C THR A 133 -5.11 -5.15 -26.37
N GLY A 134 -5.75 -6.29 -26.07
CA GLY A 134 -5.28 -7.24 -25.06
C GLY A 134 -3.77 -7.45 -25.19
N PRO A 135 -3.05 -7.82 -24.12
CA PRO A 135 -1.59 -7.88 -24.16
C PRO A 135 -1.19 -8.64 -25.42
N ALA A 136 -0.72 -7.93 -26.45
CA ALA A 136 -0.13 -8.59 -27.60
C ALA A 136 1.02 -9.36 -26.96
N LYS A 137 0.93 -10.70 -26.95
CA LYS A 137 1.79 -11.61 -26.19
C LYS A 137 3.19 -10.99 -26.05
N GLY A 138 3.54 -10.53 -24.84
CA GLY A 138 4.86 -9.95 -24.56
C GLY A 138 4.95 -8.45 -24.25
N ARG A 139 3.86 -7.66 -24.18
CA ARG A 139 3.97 -6.24 -23.76
C ARG A 139 3.91 -6.07 -22.24
N LYS A 140 4.84 -5.28 -21.70
CA LYS A 140 4.90 -4.93 -20.27
C LYS A 140 3.83 -3.89 -19.93
N ALA A 141 3.27 -3.93 -18.72
CA ALA A 141 2.31 -2.92 -18.24
C ALA A 141 2.86 -1.48 -18.36
N SER A 142 4.18 -1.30 -18.24
CA SER A 142 4.87 -0.02 -18.45
C SER A 142 4.66 0.61 -19.84
N ASP A 143 4.32 -0.19 -20.86
CA ASP A 143 4.06 0.33 -22.20
C ASP A 143 2.63 0.88 -22.35
N GLN A 144 1.71 0.63 -21.41
CA GLN A 144 0.32 1.10 -21.49
C GLN A 144 0.23 2.65 -21.49
N ALA A 145 1.19 3.33 -20.86
CA ALA A 145 1.30 4.78 -20.90
C ALA A 145 1.47 5.35 -22.34
N ARG A 146 2.02 4.55 -23.28
CA ARG A 146 2.13 4.93 -24.71
C ARG A 146 0.81 4.77 -25.48
N TYR A 147 -0.18 4.09 -24.92
CA TYR A 147 -1.45 3.74 -25.59
C TYR A 147 -2.67 4.41 -24.96
N ARG A 148 -2.48 5.55 -24.27
CA ARG A 148 -3.59 6.42 -23.85
C ARG A 148 -4.26 6.97 -25.09
N PHE A 149 -5.47 6.49 -25.39
CA PHE A 149 -6.14 6.87 -26.61
C PHE A 149 -6.88 8.19 -26.46
N GLY A 150 -7.41 8.50 -25.28
CA GLY A 150 -8.06 9.79 -25.01
C GLY A 150 -7.87 10.23 -23.56
N CYS A 151 -7.91 11.54 -23.34
CA CYS A 151 -7.81 12.15 -22.01
C CYS A 151 -8.93 13.17 -21.79
N PHE A 152 -9.31 13.34 -20.53
CA PHE A 152 -10.36 14.26 -20.11
C PHE A 152 -10.02 14.92 -18.77
N GLY A 153 -10.67 16.04 -18.49
CA GLY A 153 -10.36 16.89 -17.34
C GLY A 153 -8.90 17.37 -17.36
N ASP A 154 -8.32 17.56 -16.18
CA ASP A 154 -6.97 18.09 -16.01
C ASP A 154 -5.87 17.13 -16.49
N ALA A 155 -6.21 15.87 -16.80
CA ALA A 155 -5.26 14.91 -17.35
C ALA A 155 -4.57 15.42 -18.62
N ALA A 156 -5.34 16.10 -19.49
CA ALA A 156 -4.82 16.69 -20.73
C ALA A 156 -3.84 17.84 -20.45
N ALA A 157 -4.05 18.61 -19.37
CA ALA A 157 -3.19 19.72 -18.96
C ALA A 157 -1.94 19.24 -18.18
N GLN A 158 -2.03 18.13 -17.48
CA GLN A 158 -0.97 17.58 -16.61
C GLN A 158 0.11 16.78 -17.36
N GLY A 159 0.28 16.99 -18.66
CA GLY A 159 1.35 16.38 -19.45
C GLY A 159 1.14 14.90 -19.82
N PHE A 160 -0.09 14.38 -19.71
CA PHE A 160 -0.39 13.03 -20.19
C PHE A 160 -0.33 13.03 -21.72
N LYS A 161 0.50 12.15 -22.30
CA LYS A 161 0.57 11.98 -23.76
C LYS A 161 -0.63 11.18 -24.24
N CYS A 162 -1.63 11.85 -24.80
CA CYS A 162 -2.88 11.25 -25.25
C CYS A 162 -3.05 11.45 -26.76
N LYS A 163 -3.52 10.42 -27.48
CA LYS A 163 -3.65 10.49 -28.95
C LYS A 163 -4.89 11.25 -29.43
N LEU A 164 -5.99 11.22 -28.68
CA LEU A 164 -7.25 11.89 -29.01
C LEU A 164 -7.59 12.96 -27.96
N SER A 165 -7.99 14.12 -28.46
CA SER A 165 -8.45 15.29 -27.70
C SER A 165 -9.86 15.03 -27.10
N PRO A 166 -10.28 15.76 -26.03
CA PRO A 166 -11.46 15.45 -25.21
C PRO A 166 -12.81 15.39 -25.95
N SER A 167 -12.90 15.93 -27.15
CA SER A 167 -14.15 16.11 -27.91
C SER A 167 -14.72 14.83 -28.54
N ARG A 168 -14.02 13.69 -28.48
CA ARG A 168 -14.52 12.36 -28.93
C ARG A 168 -14.46 11.29 -27.85
N ALA A 169 -14.22 11.67 -26.60
CA ALA A 169 -14.30 10.74 -25.48
C ALA A 169 -15.74 10.20 -25.33
N PRO A 170 -15.93 8.91 -25.01
CA PRO A 170 -17.27 8.37 -24.77
C PRO A 170 -17.96 9.22 -23.68
N HIS A 171 -19.13 9.77 -24.02
CA HIS A 171 -19.90 10.79 -23.28
C HIS A 171 -20.21 10.47 -21.80
N LEU A 172 -20.01 9.23 -21.37
CA LEU A 172 -20.43 8.73 -20.06
C LEU A 172 -19.64 9.36 -18.90
N SER A 173 -18.32 9.52 -19.02
CA SER A 173 -17.52 9.94 -17.86
C SER A 173 -17.24 11.44 -17.76
N VAL A 174 -17.32 12.21 -18.85
CA VAL A 174 -17.25 13.68 -18.77
C VAL A 174 -18.47 14.25 -18.05
N THR A 175 -19.64 13.65 -18.26
CA THR A 175 -20.89 14.05 -17.58
C THR A 175 -20.84 13.68 -16.10
N ALA A 176 -20.30 12.50 -15.77
CA ALA A 176 -20.13 12.06 -14.39
C ALA A 176 -19.10 12.89 -13.60
N LEU A 177 -17.98 13.29 -14.22
CA LEU A 177 -16.98 14.14 -13.56
C LEU A 177 -17.56 15.50 -13.14
N ARG A 178 -18.41 16.09 -13.99
CA ARG A 178 -19.10 17.35 -13.69
C ARG A 178 -20.18 17.22 -12.61
N ALA A 179 -20.79 16.03 -12.47
CA ALA A 179 -21.77 15.77 -11.43
C ALA A 179 -21.13 15.42 -10.08
N ALA A 180 -19.95 14.79 -10.10
CA ALA A 180 -19.23 14.33 -8.92
C ALA A 180 -18.27 15.36 -8.33
N THR A 181 -18.14 16.54 -8.93
CA THR A 181 -17.43 17.66 -8.31
C THR A 181 -18.34 18.21 -7.19
N PRO A 182 -17.98 18.06 -5.91
CA PRO A 182 -18.76 18.68 -4.84
C PRO A 182 -18.78 20.19 -5.10
N ARG A 183 -19.98 20.79 -5.11
CA ARG A 183 -20.11 22.25 -5.05
C ARG A 183 -19.59 22.65 -3.67
N LEU A 184 -18.33 23.08 -3.63
CA LEU A 184 -17.73 23.77 -2.49
C LEU A 184 -18.50 25.06 -2.20
#